data_AF-A0A1V2QVJ6-F1
#
_entry.id   AF-A0A1V2QVJ6-F1
#
_cell.length_a   1.000
_cell.length_b   1.000
_cell.length_c   1.000
_cell.angle_alpha   90.00
_cell.angle_beta   90.00
_cell.angle_gamma   90.00
#
_symmetry.space_group_name_H-M   'P 1'
#
loop_
_entity.id
_entity.type
_entity.pdbx_description
1 polymer ?
#
loop_
_entity_poly.entity_id
_entity_poly.type
_entity_poly.pdbx_seq_one_letter_code
_entity_poly.pdbx_strand_id
1 'polypeptide(L)'
;MQSSDTPQDKTLGVPLFQEQVMQIAIDAAGFSPGEADELRRAMGSKRALSKMDRLRDRLYRGAAANGIHGELADKVFLQVQSFSGYGFPQSHALAFAHLVFTSAWLKCYHPAAFCAALRRSAPRPTHGLLHTPIAGRRRPPPRRDHPPRPRQHHHLAA
;
A
#
# COMPACT_ATOMS: atom_id res chain seq x y z
N MET A 1 17.70 -15.49 19.99
CA MET A 1 16.22 -15.44 20.08
C MET A 1 15.78 -14.19 19.32
N GLN A 2 15.81 -14.25 18.00
CA GLN A 2 15.52 -13.11 17.11
C GLN A 2 14.08 -13.24 16.63
N SER A 3 13.32 -12.18 16.88
CA SER A 3 11.92 -11.98 16.52
C SER A 3 11.71 -12.31 15.05
N SER A 4 10.84 -13.28 14.79
CA SER A 4 10.40 -13.68 13.46
C SER A 4 9.62 -12.52 12.82
N ASP A 5 10.24 -11.81 11.88
CA ASP A 5 9.58 -10.84 10.99
C ASP A 5 8.60 -11.59 10.09
N THR A 6 7.36 -11.77 10.57
CA THR A 6 6.30 -12.40 9.79
C THR A 6 5.79 -11.38 8.76
N PRO A 7 5.46 -11.79 7.52
CA PRO A 7 4.97 -10.85 6.50
C PRO A 7 3.72 -10.04 6.92
N GLN A 8 2.98 -10.49 7.93
CA GLN A 8 1.82 -9.79 8.49
C GLN A 8 2.19 -8.59 9.39
N ASP A 9 3.40 -8.54 9.95
CA ASP A 9 3.87 -7.44 10.81
C ASP A 9 3.99 -6.13 10.02
N LYS A 10 4.29 -6.24 8.72
CA LYS A 10 4.34 -5.11 7.78
C LYS A 10 2.98 -4.44 7.56
N THR A 11 1.90 -5.07 8.01
CA THR A 11 0.51 -4.64 7.76
C THR A 11 -0.35 -4.66 9.02
N LEU A 12 0.29 -4.68 10.19
CA LEU A 12 -0.39 -4.68 11.50
C LEU A 12 -1.37 -5.86 11.67
N GLY A 13 -1.06 -7.02 11.09
CA GLY A 13 -1.87 -8.24 11.22
C GLY A 13 -3.09 -8.34 10.28
N VAL A 14 -3.33 -7.32 9.45
CA VAL A 14 -4.40 -7.38 8.43
C VAL A 14 -3.78 -7.72 7.08
N PRO A 15 -4.11 -8.87 6.46
CA PRO A 15 -3.59 -9.14 5.13
C PRO A 15 -4.12 -8.04 4.18
N LEU A 16 -3.31 -7.55 3.25
CA LEU A 16 -3.77 -6.58 2.24
C LEU A 16 -3.40 -7.02 0.83
N PHE A 17 -2.33 -7.82 0.71
CA PHE A 17 -1.77 -8.22 -0.58
C PHE A 17 -2.06 -9.68 -0.89
N GLN A 18 -2.21 -9.99 -2.19
CA GLN A 18 -2.47 -11.36 -2.66
C GLN A 18 -1.36 -12.32 -2.21
N GLU A 19 -0.13 -11.83 -2.23
CA GLU A 19 1.09 -12.55 -1.83
C GLU A 19 1.06 -12.97 -0.36
N GLN A 20 0.46 -12.16 0.52
CA GLN A 20 0.34 -12.49 1.94
C GLN A 20 -0.69 -13.59 2.20
N VAL A 21 -1.79 -13.59 1.43
CA VAL A 21 -2.83 -14.62 1.55
C VAL A 21 -2.30 -15.98 1.09
N MET A 22 -1.51 -16.00 0.02
CA MET A 22 -0.80 -17.19 -0.41
C MET A 22 0.15 -17.70 0.67
N GLN A 23 0.91 -16.80 1.31
CA GLN A 23 1.81 -17.18 2.40
C GLN A 23 1.05 -17.75 3.61
N ILE A 24 -0.07 -17.14 3.99
CA ILE A 24 -0.94 -17.66 5.07
C ILE A 24 -1.45 -19.06 4.73
N ALA A 25 -1.83 -19.34 3.48
CA ALA A 25 -2.26 -20.68 3.08
C ALA A 25 -1.12 -21.72 3.14
N ILE A 26 0.10 -21.31 2.79
CA ILE A 26 1.30 -22.15 2.89
C ILE A 26 1.62 -22.45 4.36
N ASP A 27 1.68 -21.43 5.20
CA ASP A 27 2.10 -21.56 6.60
C ASP A 27 1.01 -22.24 7.46
N ALA A 28 -0.25 -21.85 7.27
CA ALA A 28 -1.36 -22.36 8.08
C ALA A 28 -1.83 -23.74 7.61
N ALA A 29 -1.85 -24.01 6.30
CA ALA A 29 -2.43 -25.25 5.75
C ALA A 29 -1.43 -26.15 5.00
N GLY A 30 -0.14 -25.79 4.97
CA GLY A 30 0.89 -26.58 4.31
C GLY A 30 0.68 -26.69 2.80
N PHE A 31 0.14 -25.65 2.16
CA PHE A 31 -0.04 -25.62 0.72
C PHE A 31 1.32 -25.54 0.03
N SER A 32 1.45 -26.19 -1.13
CA SER A 32 2.53 -25.90 -2.06
C SER A 32 2.33 -24.53 -2.70
N PRO A 33 3.41 -23.87 -3.21
CA PRO A 33 3.29 -22.61 -3.93
C PRO A 33 2.31 -22.67 -5.12
N GLY A 34 2.20 -23.83 -5.78
CA GLY A 34 1.24 -24.07 -6.86
C GLY A 34 -0.21 -24.10 -6.36
N GLU A 35 -0.49 -24.84 -5.29
CA GLU A 35 -1.82 -24.87 -4.66
C GLU A 35 -2.24 -23.48 -4.14
N ALA A 36 -1.30 -22.68 -3.65
CA ALA A 36 -1.54 -21.31 -3.21
C ALA A 36 -1.91 -20.38 -4.39
N ASP A 37 -1.28 -20.51 -5.56
CA ASP A 37 -1.69 -19.75 -6.76
C ASP A 37 -3.04 -20.23 -7.29
N GLU A 38 -3.33 -21.53 -7.23
CA GLU A 38 -4.65 -22.06 -7.57
C GLU A 38 -5.75 -21.49 -6.67
N LEU A 39 -5.49 -21.37 -5.36
CA LEU A 39 -6.38 -20.72 -4.40
C LEU A 39 -6.63 -19.26 -4.79
N ARG A 40 -5.57 -18.51 -5.10
CA ARG A 40 -5.67 -17.12 -5.58
C ARG A 40 -6.50 -17.00 -6.87
N ARG A 41 -6.31 -17.91 -7.83
CA ARG A 41 -7.08 -17.92 -9.10
C ARG A 41 -8.53 -18.31 -8.91
N ALA A 42 -8.80 -19.29 -8.03
CA ALA A 42 -10.16 -19.74 -7.73
C ALA A 42 -10.99 -18.60 -7.12
N MET A 43 -10.36 -17.81 -6.25
CA MET A 43 -10.92 -16.61 -5.65
C MET A 43 -11.33 -15.53 -6.68
N GLY A 44 -10.46 -15.21 -7.64
CA GLY A 44 -10.76 -14.18 -8.65
C GLY A 44 -11.73 -14.56 -9.78
N SER A 45 -12.29 -15.79 -9.81
CA SER A 45 -13.07 -16.29 -10.96
C SER A 45 -14.58 -16.36 -10.69
N LYS A 46 -15.42 -16.07 -11.70
CA LYS A 46 -16.89 -16.23 -11.61
C LYS A 46 -17.37 -17.68 -11.36
N ARG A 47 -16.49 -18.68 -11.53
CA ARG A 47 -16.75 -20.12 -11.26
C ARG A 47 -16.19 -20.56 -9.89
N ALA A 48 -16.02 -19.62 -8.95
CA ALA A 48 -15.36 -19.81 -7.67
C ALA A 48 -16.01 -20.87 -6.77
N LEU A 49 -17.34 -21.01 -6.76
CA LEU A 49 -18.06 -21.79 -5.73
C LEU A 49 -17.58 -23.25 -5.61
N SER A 50 -17.61 -24.03 -6.70
CA SER A 50 -17.21 -25.44 -6.65
C SER A 50 -15.71 -25.67 -6.44
N LYS A 51 -14.86 -24.70 -6.84
CA LYS A 51 -13.41 -24.77 -6.58
C LYS A 51 -13.07 -24.34 -5.16
N MET A 52 -13.79 -23.36 -4.62
CA MET A 52 -13.65 -22.90 -3.24
C MET A 52 -14.00 -24.00 -2.26
N ASP A 53 -15.05 -24.78 -2.48
CA ASP A 53 -15.39 -25.88 -1.56
C ASP A 53 -14.30 -26.95 -1.50
N ARG A 54 -13.72 -27.32 -2.65
CA ARG A 54 -12.60 -28.28 -2.67
C ARG A 54 -11.35 -27.74 -1.95
N LEU A 55 -11.06 -26.47 -2.17
CA LEU A 55 -9.93 -25.79 -1.53
C LEU A 55 -10.16 -25.56 -0.05
N ARG A 56 -11.41 -25.35 0.36
CA ARG A 56 -11.85 -25.26 1.75
C ARG A 56 -11.51 -26.56 2.47
N ASP A 57 -12.00 -27.70 1.99
CA ASP A 57 -11.72 -29.00 2.61
C ASP A 57 -10.21 -29.30 2.68
N ARG A 58 -9.46 -28.94 1.63
CA ARG A 58 -8.01 -29.06 1.61
C ARG A 58 -7.34 -28.16 2.67
N LEU A 59 -7.81 -26.93 2.83
CA LEU A 59 -7.32 -25.97 3.82
C LEU A 59 -7.60 -26.43 5.24
N TYR A 60 -8.81 -26.90 5.55
CA TYR A 60 -9.13 -27.43 6.88
C TYR A 60 -8.32 -28.69 7.22
N ARG A 61 -8.12 -29.61 6.27
CA ARG A 61 -7.26 -30.79 6.48
C ARG A 61 -5.80 -30.40 6.74
N GLY A 62 -5.29 -29.42 6.00
CA GLY A 62 -3.93 -28.91 6.18
C GLY A 62 -3.75 -28.17 7.51
N ALA A 63 -4.72 -27.32 7.85
CA ALA A 63 -4.76 -26.61 9.13
C ALA A 63 -4.80 -27.60 10.31
N ALA A 64 -5.61 -28.66 10.20
CA ALA A 64 -5.68 -29.71 11.20
C ALA A 64 -4.34 -30.46 11.36
N ALA A 65 -3.61 -30.71 10.27
CA ALA A 65 -2.28 -31.31 10.34
C ALA A 65 -1.24 -30.40 11.04
N ASN A 66 -1.44 -29.09 10.98
CA ASN A 66 -0.63 -28.08 11.68
C ASN A 66 -1.15 -27.73 13.09
N GLY A 67 -2.12 -28.49 13.62
CA GLY A 67 -2.68 -28.28 14.96
C GLY A 67 -3.66 -27.12 15.08
N ILE A 68 -4.11 -26.56 13.95
CA ILE A 68 -5.08 -25.47 13.89
C ILE A 68 -6.48 -26.07 13.74
N HIS A 69 -7.28 -26.00 14.80
CA HIS A 69 -8.63 -26.59 14.86
C HIS A 69 -9.69 -25.59 15.30
N GLY A 70 -10.96 -25.95 15.03
CA GLY A 70 -12.13 -25.21 15.50
C GLY A 70 -12.21 -23.77 14.97
N GLU A 71 -12.58 -22.83 15.84
CA GLU A 71 -12.79 -21.43 15.48
C GLU A 71 -11.56 -20.76 14.85
N LEU A 72 -10.35 -21.22 15.17
CA LEU A 72 -9.13 -20.65 14.58
C LEU A 72 -9.02 -21.00 13.10
N ALA A 73 -9.37 -22.22 12.71
CA ALA A 73 -9.40 -22.64 11.31
C ALA A 73 -10.47 -21.87 10.52
N ASP A 74 -11.64 -21.64 11.14
CA ASP A 74 -12.71 -20.83 10.55
C ASP A 74 -12.28 -19.38 10.34
N LYS A 75 -11.58 -18.79 11.31
CA LYS A 75 -11.02 -17.43 11.20
C LYS A 75 -10.01 -17.33 10.06
N VAL A 76 -9.10 -18.29 9.93
CA VAL A 76 -8.13 -18.34 8.82
C VAL A 76 -8.84 -18.46 7.47
N PHE A 77 -9.83 -19.36 7.37
CA PHE A 77 -10.61 -19.52 6.15
C PHE A 77 -11.39 -18.24 5.78
N LEU A 78 -12.03 -17.61 6.76
CA LEU A 78 -12.79 -16.37 6.56
C LEU A 78 -11.87 -15.22 6.11
N GLN A 79 -10.67 -15.12 6.70
CA GLN A 79 -9.67 -14.15 6.26
C GLN A 79 -9.33 -14.41 4.79
N VAL A 80 -8.91 -15.62 4.43
CA VAL A 80 -8.58 -16.00 3.05
C VAL A 80 -9.74 -15.67 2.09
N GLN A 81 -10.97 -16.06 2.43
CA GLN A 81 -12.17 -15.79 1.62
C GLN A 81 -12.43 -14.29 1.43
N SER A 82 -12.28 -13.50 2.48
CA SER A 82 -12.52 -12.04 2.43
C SER A 82 -11.54 -11.33 1.48
N PHE A 83 -10.37 -11.90 1.21
CA PHE A 83 -9.39 -11.34 0.27
C PHE A 83 -9.73 -11.53 -1.20
N SER A 84 -10.59 -12.49 -1.51
CA SER A 84 -10.94 -12.91 -2.86
C SER A 84 -11.38 -11.75 -3.78
N GLY A 85 -11.97 -10.69 -3.21
CA GLY A 85 -12.44 -9.51 -3.95
C GLY A 85 -11.57 -8.25 -3.84
N TYR A 86 -10.60 -8.21 -2.91
CA TYR A 86 -9.93 -6.96 -2.52
C TYR A 86 -8.40 -7.01 -2.56
N GLY A 87 -7.79 -8.17 -2.83
CA GLY A 87 -6.34 -8.31 -2.87
C GLY A 87 -5.70 -7.45 -3.97
N PHE A 88 -4.90 -6.47 -3.58
CA PHE A 88 -4.15 -5.60 -4.50
C PHE A 88 -2.72 -6.15 -4.69
N PRO A 89 -2.10 -6.03 -5.88
CA PRO A 89 -0.71 -6.44 -6.07
C PRO A 89 0.25 -5.54 -5.28
N GLN A 90 1.10 -6.13 -4.43
CA GLN A 90 2.00 -5.34 -3.57
C GLN A 90 3.00 -4.50 -4.37
N SER A 91 3.56 -5.06 -5.44
CA SER A 91 4.53 -4.38 -6.31
C SER A 91 3.94 -3.13 -6.96
N HIS A 92 2.68 -3.22 -7.38
CA HIS A 92 1.96 -2.10 -7.99
C HIS A 92 1.68 -1.00 -6.96
N ALA A 93 1.29 -1.37 -5.73
CA ALA A 93 1.06 -0.41 -4.65
C ALA A 93 2.34 0.35 -4.32
N LEU A 94 3.46 -0.36 -4.21
CA LEU A 94 4.74 0.24 -3.85
C LEU A 94 5.22 1.24 -4.92
N ALA A 95 5.10 0.88 -6.20
CA ALA A 95 5.47 1.76 -7.30
C ALA A 95 4.67 3.08 -7.28
N PHE A 96 3.35 3.01 -7.08
CA PHE A 96 2.52 4.20 -6.97
C PHE A 96 2.76 5.00 -5.69
N ALA A 97 2.94 4.32 -4.56
CA ALA A 97 3.24 4.97 -3.29
C ALA A 97 4.52 5.82 -3.39
N HIS A 98 5.54 5.32 -4.09
CA HIS A 98 6.78 6.06 -4.33
C HIS A 98 6.56 7.35 -5.15
N LEU A 99 5.73 7.29 -6.19
CA LEU A 99 5.37 8.48 -7.00
C LEU A 99 4.61 9.51 -6.17
N VAL A 100 3.63 9.06 -5.37
CA VAL A 100 2.83 9.93 -4.50
C VAL A 100 3.71 10.58 -3.45
N PHE A 101 4.58 9.80 -2.80
CA PHE A 101 5.53 10.29 -1.80
C PHE A 101 6.46 11.35 -2.40
N THR A 102 7.07 11.06 -3.55
CA THR A 102 7.96 12.00 -4.24
C THR A 102 7.22 13.31 -4.61
N SER A 103 5.99 13.19 -5.10
CA SER A 103 5.15 14.35 -5.44
C SER A 103 4.76 15.17 -4.21
N ALA A 104 4.43 14.52 -3.10
CA ALA A 104 4.12 15.18 -1.83
C ALA A 104 5.36 15.89 -1.25
N TRP A 105 6.54 15.26 -1.35
CA TRP A 105 7.81 15.86 -0.96
C TRP A 105 8.10 17.13 -1.76
N LEU A 106 7.98 17.08 -3.10
CA LEU A 106 8.15 18.25 -3.96
C LEU A 106 7.13 19.35 -3.65
N LYS A 107 5.88 18.99 -3.36
CA LYS A 107 4.84 19.94 -2.95
C LYS A 107 5.18 20.63 -1.61
N CYS A 108 5.80 19.92 -0.67
CA CYS A 108 6.17 20.46 0.64
C CYS A 108 7.42 21.36 0.59
N TYR A 109 8.47 20.95 -0.11
CA TYR A 109 9.77 21.65 -0.11
C TYR A 109 9.97 22.60 -1.29
N HIS A 110 9.36 22.32 -2.44
CA HIS A 110 9.51 23.09 -3.68
C HIS A 110 8.16 23.43 -4.34
N PRO A 111 7.24 24.11 -3.64
CA PRO A 111 5.87 24.34 -4.12
C PRO A 111 5.81 25.14 -5.43
N ALA A 112 6.72 26.10 -5.64
CA ALA A 112 6.77 26.91 -6.85
C ALA A 112 7.15 26.08 -8.09
N ALA A 113 8.20 25.27 -7.99
CA ALA A 113 8.62 24.37 -9.07
C ALA A 113 7.58 23.28 -9.34
N PHE A 114 6.96 22.74 -8.28
CA PHE A 114 5.89 21.75 -8.38
C PHE A 114 4.67 22.30 -9.14
N CYS A 115 4.19 23.51 -8.82
CA CYS A 115 3.06 24.13 -9.51
C CYS A 115 3.38 24.45 -10.98
N ALA A 116 4.61 24.91 -11.27
CA ALA A 116 5.06 25.17 -12.64
C ALA A 116 5.12 23.87 -13.47
N ALA A 117 5.66 22.79 -12.90
CA ALA A 117 5.70 21.48 -13.53
C ALA A 117 4.29 20.92 -13.78
N LEU A 118 3.38 21.03 -12.80
CA LEU A 118 2.00 20.56 -12.92
C LEU A 118 1.23 21.29 -14.03
N ARG A 119 1.41 22.62 -14.15
CA ARG A 119 0.82 23.41 -15.23
C ARG A 119 1.35 23.01 -16.61
N ARG A 120 2.63 22.62 -16.70
CA ARG A 120 3.27 22.16 -17.94
C ARG A 120 2.82 20.75 -18.33
N SER A 121 2.56 19.88 -17.37
CA SER A 121 2.15 18.49 -17.60
C SER A 121 0.66 18.33 -17.84
N ALA A 122 -0.16 19.32 -17.48
CA ALA A 122 -1.59 19.29 -17.77
C ALA A 122 -1.83 19.30 -19.29
N PRO A 123 -2.66 18.39 -19.84
CA PRO A 123 -3.05 18.49 -21.24
C PRO A 123 -3.68 19.85 -21.48
N ARG A 124 -3.32 20.52 -22.59
CA ARG A 124 -3.96 21.78 -23.00
C ARG A 124 -5.47 21.51 -23.03
N PRO A 125 -6.31 22.30 -22.34
CA PRO A 125 -7.74 22.11 -22.41
C PRO A 125 -8.17 22.31 -23.87
N THR A 126 -8.61 21.23 -24.52
CA THR A 126 -9.35 21.31 -25.77
C THR A 126 -10.69 21.97 -25.43
N HIS A 127 -10.78 23.28 -25.70
CA HIS A 127 -12.00 24.07 -25.83
C HIS A 127 -12.97 23.98 -24.63
N GLY A 128 -12.94 25.02 -23.77
CA GLY A 128 -14.07 25.36 -22.90
C GLY A 128 -14.04 24.77 -21.48
N LEU A 129 -13.16 25.28 -20.62
CA LEU A 129 -13.40 25.42 -19.17
C LEU A 129 -12.27 26.25 -18.58
N LEU A 130 -12.46 27.57 -18.59
CA LEU A 130 -11.64 28.54 -17.87
C LEU A 130 -12.16 28.64 -16.42
N HIS A 131 -11.22 28.77 -15.49
CA HIS A 131 -11.36 28.96 -14.04
C HIS A 131 -11.42 27.71 -13.14
N THR A 132 -10.24 27.18 -12.82
CA THR A 132 -9.95 26.71 -11.46
C THR A 132 -8.80 27.55 -10.90
N PRO A 133 -9.05 28.48 -9.96
CA PRO A 133 -7.96 29.08 -9.20
C PRO A 133 -7.39 27.98 -8.31
N ILE A 134 -6.15 27.55 -8.55
CA ILE A 134 -5.39 26.71 -7.62
C ILE A 134 -4.98 27.59 -6.43
N ALA A 135 -5.95 27.97 -5.59
CA ALA A 135 -5.71 28.58 -4.29
C ALA A 135 -5.49 27.45 -3.26
N GLY A 136 -4.38 26.73 -3.40
CA GLY A 136 -3.93 25.80 -2.36
C GLY A 136 -3.52 26.59 -1.11
N ARG A 137 -4.25 26.42 0.00
CA ARG A 137 -3.88 26.97 1.32
C ARG A 137 -2.39 26.71 1.59
N ARG A 138 -1.58 27.76 1.70
CA ARG A 138 -0.17 27.68 2.09
C ARG A 138 -0.09 27.00 3.47
N ARG A 139 0.48 25.80 3.55
CA ARG A 139 1.00 25.31 4.83
C ARG A 139 2.22 26.17 5.20
N PRO A 140 2.36 26.58 6.47
CA PRO A 140 3.56 27.28 6.91
C PRO A 140 4.78 26.37 6.68
N PRO A 141 5.92 26.92 6.22
CA PRO A 141 7.14 26.13 6.03
C PRO A 141 7.59 25.51 7.37
N PRO A 142 8.24 24.34 7.37
CA PRO A 142 8.85 23.80 8.58
C PRO A 142 9.85 24.82 9.12
N ARG A 143 9.72 25.17 10.41
CA ARG A 143 10.62 26.13 11.07
C ARG A 143 12.05 25.59 10.96
N ARG A 144 12.87 26.25 10.14
CA ARG A 144 14.32 26.12 10.22
C ARG A 144 14.77 27.04 11.35
N ASP A 145 15.10 26.46 12.49
CA ASP A 145 15.76 27.18 13.59
C ASP A 145 17.18 27.54 13.14
N HIS A 146 17.30 28.64 12.40
CA HIS A 146 18.59 29.29 12.16
C HIS A 146 18.83 30.30 13.29
N PRO A 147 19.94 30.21 14.04
CA PRO A 147 20.32 31.27 14.95
C PRO A 147 20.56 32.59 14.17
N PRO A 148 20.23 33.75 14.76
CA PRO A 148 20.31 35.03 14.07
C PRO A 148 21.74 35.34 13.65
N ARG A 149 21.97 35.63 12.36
CA ARG A 149 23.26 36.12 11.88
C ARG A 149 23.47 37.57 12.36
N PRO A 150 24.64 37.94 12.91
CA PRO A 150 24.93 39.31 13.29
C PRO A 150 24.99 40.21 12.05
N ARG A 151 24.25 41.32 12.07
CA ARG A 151 24.30 42.37 11.05
C ARG A 151 25.64 43.08 11.12
N GLN A 152 26.49 42.93 10.11
CA GLN A 152 27.64 43.81 9.94
C GLN A 152 27.15 45.15 9.39
N HIS A 153 27.18 46.17 10.24
CA HIS A 153 27.07 47.57 9.82
C HIS A 153 28.43 48.02 9.30
N HIS A 154 28.59 48.11 7.97
CA HIS A 154 29.66 48.92 7.40
C HIS A 154 29.12 50.34 7.16
N HIS A 155 29.55 51.24 8.04
CA HIS A 155 29.48 52.68 7.87
C HIS A 155 30.18 53.08 6.56
N LEU A 156 29.45 53.75 5.67
CA LEU A 156 30.05 54.71 4.75
C LEU A 156 30.60 55.87 5.61
N ALA A 157 31.90 56.14 5.48
CA ALA A 157 32.52 57.39 5.88
C ALA A 157 33.21 57.99 4.65
N ALA A 158 32.79 59.23 4.38
CA ALA A 158 33.43 60.33 3.63
C ALA A 158 34.47 60.01 2.55
#